data_AF-A0A3P8JP53-F1
#
_entry.id   AF-A0A3P8JP53-F1
#
_cell.length_a   1.000
_cell.length_b   1.000
_cell.length_c   1.000
_cell.angle_alpha   90.00
_cell.angle_beta   90.00
_cell.angle_gamma   90.00
#
_symmetry.space_group_name_H-M   'P 1'
#
loop_
_entity.id
_entity.type
_entity.pdbx_description
1 polymer ?
#
loop_
_entity_poly.entity_id
_entity_poly.type
_entity_poly.pdbx_seq_one_letter_code
_entity_poly.pdbx_strand_id
1 'polypeptide(L)'
;MPIDDNVVLNKGDVLQVSGDARRVKTVADRIGFISIHSQVTDLLAFCAFFIVGLMIGMITFQFSSFSFGIGNAAGLLFAGIMLGFLRANHPTFGYIPQGALNMVKEFGLMVFMAGVGLSAGAGIGHGLGAVGGQMLAAGLVVSLVPWLSASCSAPTFCV
;
A
#
# COMPACT_ATOMS: atom_id res chain seq x y z
N MET A 1 -24.86 -2.89 23.13
CA MET A 1 -24.85 -3.13 24.59
C MET A 1 -23.54 -3.83 24.91
N PRO A 2 -22.66 -3.29 25.77
CA PRO A 2 -21.53 -4.07 26.26
C PRO A 2 -22.08 -5.24 27.09
N ILE A 3 -21.53 -6.44 26.87
CA ILE A 3 -22.06 -7.71 27.38
C ILE A 3 -21.51 -8.08 28.77
N ASP A 4 -20.55 -7.32 29.29
CA ASP A 4 -19.87 -7.60 30.56
C ASP A 4 -19.41 -6.30 31.25
N ASP A 5 -19.64 -6.19 32.56
CA ASP A 5 -19.23 -5.03 33.40
C ASP A 5 -17.72 -5.04 33.71
N ASN A 6 -17.00 -6.08 33.32
CA ASN A 6 -15.58 -6.29 33.64
C ASN A 6 -14.62 -6.04 32.46
N VAL A 7 -15.08 -5.34 31.42
CA VAL A 7 -14.22 -4.99 30.27
C VAL A 7 -13.26 -3.87 30.67
N VAL A 8 -12.01 -4.25 30.93
CA VAL A 8 -10.91 -3.31 31.14
C VAL A 8 -10.53 -2.72 29.78
N LEU A 9 -10.92 -1.47 29.56
CA LEU A 9 -10.58 -0.72 28.36
C LEU A 9 -9.08 -0.40 28.34
N ASN A 10 -8.40 -0.83 27.28
CA ASN A 10 -6.99 -0.53 27.07
C ASN A 10 -6.82 0.71 26.19
N LYS A 11 -5.69 1.40 26.36
CA LYS A 11 -5.35 2.60 25.57
C LYS A 11 -5.18 2.17 24.10
N GLY A 12 -6.12 2.56 23.23
CA GLY A 12 -6.13 2.19 21.81
C GLY A 12 -7.44 1.54 21.33
N ASP A 13 -8.37 1.19 22.23
CA ASP A 13 -9.67 0.65 21.83
C ASP A 13 -10.56 1.72 21.17
N VAL A 14 -11.16 1.35 20.03
CA VAL A 14 -12.14 2.18 19.33
C VAL A 14 -13.54 1.78 19.78
N LEU A 15 -14.14 2.61 20.64
CA LEU A 15 -15.49 2.39 21.13
C LEU A 15 -16.53 3.08 20.24
N GLN A 16 -17.40 2.29 19.63
CA GLN A 16 -18.55 2.81 18.90
C GLN A 16 -19.75 2.94 19.83
N VAL A 17 -20.09 4.17 20.21
CA VAL A 17 -21.21 4.48 21.10
C VAL A 17 -22.38 5.03 20.28
N SER A 18 -23.54 4.37 20.35
CA SER A 18 -24.79 4.85 19.73
C SER A 18 -25.80 5.26 20.81
N GLY A 19 -26.35 6.47 20.73
CA GLY A 19 -27.30 7.00 21.71
C GLY A 19 -27.76 8.44 21.40
N ASP A 20 -28.51 9.04 22.32
CA ASP A 20 -29.00 10.43 22.20
C ASP A 20 -27.86 11.45 22.11
N ALA A 21 -27.93 12.37 21.15
CA ALA A 21 -26.85 13.29 20.81
C ALA A 21 -26.36 14.15 21.99
N ARG A 22 -27.23 14.50 22.95
CA ARG A 22 -26.82 15.25 24.15
C ARG A 22 -26.01 14.39 25.11
N ARG A 23 -26.38 13.12 25.30
CA ARG A 23 -25.69 12.19 26.22
C ARG A 23 -24.38 11.67 25.63
N VAL A 24 -24.33 11.44 24.32
CA VAL A 24 -23.11 11.01 23.62
C VAL A 24 -22.04 12.12 23.66
N LYS A 25 -22.44 13.40 23.57
CA LYS A 25 -21.52 14.54 23.69
C LYS A 25 -20.89 14.67 25.07
N THR A 26 -21.69 14.57 26.15
CA THR A 26 -21.19 14.65 27.52
C THR A 26 -20.29 13.47 27.89
N VAL A 27 -20.54 12.31 27.30
CA VAL A 27 -19.68 11.13 27.45
C VAL A 27 -18.38 11.33 26.66
N ALA A 28 -18.43 11.76 25.40
CA ALA A 28 -17.24 12.07 24.60
C ALA A 28 -16.29 13.06 25.28
N ASP A 29 -16.82 14.14 25.87
CA ASP A 29 -16.01 15.13 26.62
C ASP A 29 -15.32 14.54 27.87
N ARG A 30 -15.81 13.41 28.41
CA ARG A 30 -15.20 12.71 29.56
C ARG A 30 -14.24 11.58 29.19
N ILE A 31 -14.36 10.95 28.01
CA ILE A 31 -13.50 9.80 27.62
C ILE A 31 -12.38 10.16 26.62
N GLY A 32 -12.46 11.28 25.90
CA GLY A 32 -11.36 11.73 25.04
C GLY A 32 -11.80 12.46 23.77
N PHE A 33 -10.83 13.12 23.13
CA PHE A 33 -10.97 14.04 22.00
C PHE A 33 -11.95 13.56 20.92
N ILE A 34 -12.91 14.43 20.59
CA ILE A 34 -13.68 14.36 19.35
C ILE A 34 -12.67 14.50 18.20
N SER A 35 -12.45 13.43 17.45
CA SER A 35 -11.58 13.43 16.27
C SER A 35 -12.15 14.42 15.25
N ILE A 36 -11.59 15.62 15.20
CA ILE A 36 -11.96 16.64 14.23
C ILE A 36 -11.55 16.08 12.86
N HIS A 37 -12.52 15.95 11.98
CA HIS A 37 -12.41 15.28 10.69
C HIS A 37 -11.65 16.19 9.70
N SER A 38 -10.33 16.29 9.81
CA SER A 38 -9.50 17.04 8.84
C SER A 38 -8.93 16.11 7.79
N GLN A 39 -9.76 15.66 6.85
CA GLN A 39 -9.35 14.73 5.79
C GLN A 39 -8.29 15.30 4.83
N VAL A 40 -8.24 16.62 4.66
CA VAL A 40 -7.34 17.26 3.67
C VAL A 40 -5.88 17.22 4.13
N THR A 41 -5.63 17.33 5.44
CA THR A 41 -4.27 17.32 6.00
C THR A 41 -3.60 15.95 5.86
N ASP A 42 -4.38 14.87 5.93
CA ASP A 42 -3.88 13.49 5.91
C ASP A 42 -3.43 13.02 4.52
N LEU A 43 -4.13 13.40 3.44
CA LEU A 43 -3.72 13.08 2.07
C LEU A 43 -2.44 13.83 1.68
N LEU A 44 -2.32 15.09 2.10
CA LEU A 44 -1.12 15.88 1.86
C LEU A 44 0.08 15.29 2.60
N ALA A 45 -0.10 14.84 3.84
CA ALA A 45 0.92 14.13 4.60
C ALA A 45 1.33 12.83 3.89
N PHE A 46 0.38 12.00 3.42
CA PHE A 46 0.67 10.79 2.65
C PHE A 46 1.54 11.09 1.41
N CYS A 47 1.15 12.08 0.61
CA CYS A 47 1.92 12.50 -0.56
C CYS A 47 3.31 13.02 -0.18
N ALA A 48 3.44 13.80 0.90
CA ALA A 48 4.73 14.30 1.37
C ALA A 48 5.66 13.15 1.77
N PHE A 49 5.18 12.18 2.56
CA PHE A 49 5.96 10.99 2.92
C PHE A 49 6.34 10.15 1.70
N PHE A 50 5.46 10.02 0.71
CA PHE A 50 5.75 9.32 -0.56
C PHE A 50 6.87 10.01 -1.35
N ILE A 51 6.82 11.33 -1.48
CA ILE A 51 7.86 12.13 -2.16
C ILE A 51 9.19 12.03 -1.41
N VAL A 52 9.17 12.15 -0.08
CA VAL A 52 10.37 12.01 0.76
C VAL A 52 10.95 10.60 0.65
N GLY A 53 10.10 9.57 0.66
CA GLY A 53 10.51 8.18 0.46
C GLY A 53 11.17 7.94 -0.89
N LEU A 54 10.63 8.52 -1.96
CA LEU A 54 11.26 8.47 -3.29
C LEU A 54 12.60 9.19 -3.32
N MET A 55 12.70 10.38 -2.72
CA MET A 55 13.98 11.09 -2.62
C MET A 55 15.03 10.27 -1.88
N ILE A 56 14.65 9.60 -0.79
CA ILE A 56 15.56 8.72 -0.05
C ILE A 56 15.92 7.48 -0.89
N GLY A 57 14.97 6.90 -1.62
CA GLY A 57 15.19 5.72 -2.47
C GLY A 57 16.14 5.98 -3.65
N MET A 58 16.23 7.23 -4.11
CA MET A 58 17.19 7.65 -5.15
C MET A 58 18.62 7.80 -4.64
N ILE A 59 18.86 7.76 -3.32
CA ILE A 59 20.21 7.81 -2.75
C ILE A 59 20.93 6.50 -3.11
N THR A 60 22.00 6.63 -3.88
CA THR A 60 22.86 5.52 -4.28
C THR A 60 24.24 5.71 -3.66
N PHE A 61 24.74 4.67 -2.97
CA PHE A 61 26.10 4.67 -2.45
C PHE A 61 27.00 3.95 -3.45
N GLN A 62 27.90 4.70 -4.08
CA GLN A 62 28.91 4.14 -4.96
C GLN A 62 30.17 3.88 -4.15
N PHE A 63 30.43 2.61 -3.84
CA PHE A 63 31.77 2.20 -3.44
C PHE A 63 32.57 1.91 -4.71
N SER A 64 33.87 2.22 -4.72
CA SER A 64 34.78 2.23 -5.89
C SER A 64 34.77 0.98 -6.81
N SER A 65 34.07 -0.09 -6.42
CA SER A 65 33.93 -1.33 -7.19
C SER A 65 32.49 -1.86 -7.26
N PHE A 66 31.55 -1.33 -6.46
CA PHE A 66 30.14 -1.74 -6.44
C PHE A 66 29.21 -0.57 -6.09
N SER A 67 28.23 -0.32 -6.96
CA SER A 67 27.16 0.66 -6.73
C SER A 67 26.00 -0.03 -6.00
N PHE A 68 25.81 0.26 -4.71
CA PHE A 68 24.67 -0.23 -3.95
C PHE A 68 23.58 0.86 -3.94
N GLY A 69 22.56 0.65 -4.78
CA GLY A 69 21.37 1.50 -4.80
C GLY A 69 20.30 0.92 -3.89
N ILE A 70 19.80 1.73 -2.96
CA ILE A 70 18.64 1.37 -2.12
C ILE A 70 17.42 1.12 -3.02
N GLY A 71 17.27 1.94 -4.06
CA GLY A 71 16.22 1.80 -5.06
C GLY A 71 14.90 2.44 -4.61
N ASN A 72 14.15 2.95 -5.58
CA ASN A 72 12.88 3.64 -5.34
C ASN A 72 11.87 2.77 -4.57
N ALA A 73 11.87 1.46 -4.83
CA ALA A 73 10.99 0.52 -4.14
C ALA A 73 11.27 0.43 -2.63
N ALA A 74 12.55 0.40 -2.23
CA ALA A 74 12.92 0.33 -0.81
C ALA A 74 12.64 1.66 -0.10
N GLY A 75 12.89 2.80 -0.77
CA GLY A 75 12.55 4.13 -0.22
C GLY A 75 11.05 4.31 0.00
N LEU A 76 10.23 3.84 -0.95
CA LEU A 76 8.77 3.83 -0.82
C LEU A 76 8.27 2.90 0.30
N LEU A 77 8.85 1.69 0.40
CA LEU A 77 8.55 0.76 1.48
C LEU A 77 8.85 1.39 2.85
N PHE A 78 10.02 2.01 2.98
CA PHE A 78 10.44 2.66 4.23
C PHE A 78 9.48 3.80 4.63
N ALA A 79 9.11 4.66 3.68
CA ALA A 79 8.13 5.71 3.93
C ALA A 79 6.75 5.15 4.34
N GLY A 80 6.31 4.06 3.73
CA GLY A 80 5.05 3.38 4.09
C GLY A 80 5.06 2.82 5.52
N ILE A 81 6.17 2.20 5.93
CA ILE A 81 6.34 1.69 7.30
C ILE A 81 6.36 2.85 8.30
N MET A 82 7.08 3.93 7.99
CA MET A 82 7.19 5.11 8.85
C MET A 82 5.84 5.81 9.05
N LEU A 83 5.06 5.95 7.97
CA LEU A 83 3.68 6.44 8.03
C LEU A 83 2.77 5.49 8.83
N GLY A 84 2.91 4.18 8.64
CA GLY A 84 2.16 3.17 9.40
C GLY A 84 2.41 3.25 10.91
N PHE A 85 3.68 3.42 11.30
CA PHE A 85 4.08 3.62 12.69
C PHE A 85 3.53 4.93 13.28
N LEU A 86 3.60 6.03 12.53
CA LEU A 86 3.06 7.33 12.96
C LEU A 86 1.55 7.26 13.22
N ARG A 87 0.80 6.58 12.34
CA ARG A 87 -0.64 6.34 12.52
C ARG A 87 -0.96 5.44 13.71
N ALA A 88 -0.11 4.46 14.00
CA ALA A 88 -0.29 3.57 15.16
C ALA A 88 -0.09 4.30 16.50
N ASN A 89 0.80 5.31 16.54
CA ASN A 89 1.06 6.10 17.75
C ASN A 89 0.07 7.27 17.93
N HIS A 90 -0.43 7.86 16.85
CA HIS A 90 -1.39 8.97 16.89
C HIS A 90 -2.64 8.69 16.02
N PRO A 91 -3.65 7.97 16.55
CA PRO A 91 -4.87 7.60 15.81
C PRO A 91 -5.80 8.79 15.48
N THR A 92 -5.43 10.02 15.88
CA THR A 92 -6.15 11.26 15.56
C THR A 92 -5.79 11.87 14.21
N PHE A 93 -4.72 11.40 13.56
CA PHE A 93 -4.32 11.73 12.18
C PHE A 93 -4.33 10.44 11.36
N GLY A 94 -5.07 10.40 10.25
CA GLY A 94 -5.00 9.27 9.32
C GLY A 94 -6.33 8.63 8.92
N TYR A 95 -7.43 9.39 8.87
CA TYR A 95 -8.61 8.91 8.17
C TYR A 95 -8.41 9.12 6.67
N ILE A 96 -7.78 8.15 6.02
CA ILE A 96 -7.56 8.20 4.58
C ILE A 96 -8.88 7.81 3.90
N PRO A 97 -9.52 8.70 3.12
CA PRO A 97 -10.72 8.36 2.39
C PRO A 97 -10.40 7.21 1.42
N GLN A 98 -11.11 6.09 1.58
CA GLN A 98 -10.91 4.89 0.76
C GLN A 98 -11.05 5.18 -0.74
N GLY A 99 -11.90 6.14 -1.11
CA GLY A 99 -12.06 6.58 -2.50
C GLY A 99 -10.79 7.18 -3.12
N ALA A 100 -10.00 7.96 -2.36
CA ALA A 100 -8.76 8.55 -2.87
C ALA A 100 -7.66 7.49 -3.06
N LEU A 101 -7.56 6.52 -2.13
CA LEU A 101 -6.60 5.42 -2.25
C LEU A 101 -6.89 4.54 -3.47
N ASN A 102 -8.16 4.19 -3.69
CA ASN A 102 -8.54 3.39 -4.85
C ASN A 102 -8.26 4.15 -6.15
N MET A 103 -8.61 5.43 -6.22
CA MET A 103 -8.28 6.29 -7.36
C MET A 103 -6.77 6.28 -7.68
N VAL A 104 -5.91 6.51 -6.67
CA VAL A 104 -4.46 6.54 -6.88
C VAL A 104 -3.91 5.16 -7.30
N LYS A 105 -4.42 4.07 -6.71
CA LYS A 105 -4.00 2.71 -7.05
C LYS A 105 -4.38 2.32 -8.47
N GLU A 106 -5.63 2.58 -8.86
CA GLU A 106 -6.12 2.29 -10.21
C GLU A 106 -5.40 3.17 -11.24
N PHE A 107 -5.28 4.46 -10.98
CA PHE A 107 -4.54 5.38 -11.85
C PHE A 107 -3.08 4.96 -12.01
N GLY A 108 -2.38 4.66 -10.92
CA GLY A 108 -0.99 4.22 -10.95
C GLY A 108 -0.80 2.91 -11.72
N LEU A 109 -1.71 1.94 -11.53
CA LEU A 109 -1.68 0.68 -12.27
C LEU A 109 -1.94 0.89 -13.77
N MET A 110 -2.91 1.74 -14.13
CA MET A 110 -3.22 2.08 -15.52
C MET A 110 -2.04 2.77 -16.21
N VAL A 111 -1.41 3.75 -15.55
CA VAL A 111 -0.22 4.45 -16.09
C VAL A 111 0.97 3.49 -16.22
N PHE A 112 1.20 2.63 -15.22
CA PHE A 112 2.26 1.63 -15.28
C PHE A 112 2.07 0.66 -16.46
N MET A 113 0.86 0.11 -16.63
CA MET A 113 0.53 -0.78 -17.73
C MET A 113 0.65 -0.10 -19.09
N ALA A 114 0.22 1.16 -19.22
CA ALA A 114 0.38 1.94 -20.44
C ALA A 114 1.85 2.17 -20.78
N GLY A 115 2.68 2.51 -19.78
CA GLY A 115 4.12 2.72 -19.96
C GLY A 115 4.85 1.45 -20.39
N VAL A 116 4.65 0.34 -19.67
CA VAL A 116 5.25 -0.96 -20.02
C VAL A 116 4.77 -1.43 -21.39
N GLY A 117 3.49 -1.26 -21.70
CA GLY A 117 2.92 -1.57 -23.02
C GLY A 117 3.55 -0.76 -24.16
N LEU A 118 3.74 0.55 -23.96
CA LEU A 118 4.39 1.41 -24.95
C LEU A 118 5.86 1.03 -25.17
N SER A 119 6.61 0.79 -24.09
CA SER A 119 8.02 0.38 -24.17
C SER A 119 8.20 -1.00 -24.80
N ALA A 120 7.36 -1.98 -24.44
CA ALA A 120 7.37 -3.30 -25.06
C ALA A 120 6.97 -3.22 -26.55
N GLY A 121 5.97 -2.39 -26.87
CA GLY A 121 5.50 -2.14 -28.23
C GLY A 121 6.57 -1.54 -29.14
N ALA A 122 7.35 -0.58 -28.65
CA ALA A 122 8.45 0.03 -29.40
C ALA A 122 9.53 -0.99 -29.83
N GLY A 123 9.70 -2.07 -29.06
CA GLY A 123 10.67 -3.14 -29.35
C GLY A 123 10.17 -4.25 -30.29
N ILE A 124 8.88 -4.27 -30.64
CA ILE A 124 8.26 -5.36 -31.41
C ILE A 124 8.91 -5.52 -32.80
N GLY A 125 9.17 -4.42 -33.51
CA GLY A 125 9.70 -4.47 -34.87
C GLY A 125 11.04 -5.22 -34.99
N HIS A 126 11.93 -5.06 -34.00
CA HIS A 126 13.24 -5.73 -33.98
C HIS A 126 13.17 -7.14 -33.34
N GLY A 127 12.27 -7.35 -32.38
CA GLY A 127 12.14 -8.62 -31.65
C GLY A 127 11.41 -9.72 -32.42
N LEU A 128 10.40 -9.37 -33.23
CA LEU A 128 9.55 -10.35 -33.92
C LEU A 128 10.30 -11.11 -35.03
N GLY A 129 11.26 -10.46 -35.70
CA GLY A 129 11.99 -11.05 -36.83
C GLY A 129 13.02 -12.12 -36.46
N ALA A 130 13.62 -12.04 -35.27
CA ALA A 130 14.71 -12.94 -34.87
C ALA A 130 14.38 -13.87 -33.70
N VAL A 131 13.50 -13.46 -32.77
CA VAL A 131 13.32 -14.16 -31.46
C VAL A 131 11.83 -14.29 -31.07
N GLY A 132 10.90 -13.91 -31.95
CA GLY A 132 9.46 -13.83 -31.63
C GLY A 132 8.86 -15.15 -31.10
N GLY A 133 9.25 -16.29 -31.70
CA GLY A 133 8.79 -17.60 -31.25
C GLY A 133 9.31 -18.00 -29.85
N GLN A 134 10.58 -17.68 -29.55
CA GLN A 134 11.16 -17.94 -28.23
C GLN A 134 10.55 -17.03 -27.16
N MET A 135 10.20 -15.78 -27.48
CA MET A 135 9.53 -14.87 -26.54
C MET A 135 8.11 -15.34 -26.18
N LEU A 136 7.35 -15.83 -27.15
CA LEU A 136 6.02 -16.42 -26.90
C LEU A 136 6.13 -17.69 -26.04
N ALA A 137 7.05 -18.60 -26.37
CA ALA A 137 7.27 -19.81 -25.59
C ALA A 137 7.73 -19.49 -24.16
N ALA A 138 8.65 -18.54 -23.99
CA ALA A 138 9.11 -18.10 -22.68
C ALA A 138 7.99 -17.46 -21.85
N GLY A 139 7.13 -16.63 -22.46
CA GLY A 139 5.97 -16.02 -21.79
C GLY A 139 4.93 -17.05 -21.34
N LEU A 140 4.69 -18.07 -22.16
CA LEU A 140 3.80 -19.18 -21.81
C LEU A 140 4.37 -19.98 -20.63
N VAL A 141 5.66 -20.35 -20.71
CA VAL A 141 6.34 -21.11 -19.64
C VAL A 141 6.37 -20.32 -18.34
N VAL A 142 6.73 -19.02 -18.36
CA VAL A 142 6.81 -18.21 -17.14
C VAL A 142 5.46 -17.98 -16.47
N SER A 143 4.35 -18.05 -17.22
CA SER A 143 2.99 -17.90 -16.67
C SER A 143 2.43 -19.23 -16.16
N LEU A 144 2.67 -20.33 -16.89
CA LEU A 144 2.15 -21.66 -16.54
C LEU A 144 2.94 -22.32 -15.42
N VAL A 145 4.27 -22.16 -15.37
CA VAL A 145 5.12 -22.84 -14.37
C VAL A 145 4.76 -22.45 -12.93
N PRO A 146 4.62 -21.16 -12.57
CA PRO A 146 4.21 -20.77 -11.21
C PRO A 146 2.79 -21.23 -10.88
N TRP A 147 1.87 -21.22 -11.86
CA TRP A 147 0.50 -21.67 -11.65
C TRP A 147 0.44 -23.18 -11.37
N LEU A 148 1.17 -23.98 -12.14
CA LEU A 148 1.24 -25.44 -11.94
C LEU A 148 1.98 -25.80 -10.66
N SER A 149 3.08 -25.12 -10.33
CA SER A 149 3.84 -25.40 -9.11
C SER A 149 3.08 -24.98 -7.84
N ALA A 150 2.37 -23.83 -7.88
CA ALA A 150 1.51 -23.40 -6.78
C ALA A 150 0.29 -24.32 -6.61
N SER A 151 -0.33 -24.77 -7.72
CA SER A 151 -1.45 -25.71 -7.67
C SER A 151 -1.02 -27.08 -7.15
N CYS A 152 0.22 -27.51 -7.40
CA CYS A 152 0.78 -28.76 -6.91
C CYS A 152 1.22 -28.69 -5.43
N SER A 153 1.63 -27.50 -4.94
CA SER A 153 2.02 -27.31 -3.54
C SER A 153 0.85 -26.97 -2.62
N ALA A 154 -0.31 -26.59 -3.16
CA ALA A 154 -1.51 -26.35 -2.38
C ALA A 154 -2.05 -27.68 -1.81
N PRO A 155 -2.03 -27.90 -0.49
CA PRO A 155 -2.50 -29.13 0.14
C PRO A 155 -4.04 -29.30 0.09
N THR A 156 -4.75 -28.43 -0.65
CA THR A 156 -6.21 -28.33 -0.63
C THR A 156 -6.89 -28.99 -1.84
N PHE A 157 -6.14 -29.60 -2.77
CA PHE A 157 -6.70 -30.23 -3.99
C PHE A 157 -6.53 -31.76 -4.04
N CYS A 158 -6.36 -32.41 -2.88
CA CYS A 158 -6.28 -33.87 -2.75
C CYS A 158 -7.42 -34.46 -1.89
N VAL A 159 -8.64 -33.97 -2.08
CA VAL A 159 -9.90 -34.64 -1.68
C VAL A 159 -10.94 -34.44 -2.77
#